data_AF-A0A353JBG0-F1
#
_entry.id   AF-A0A353JBG0-F1
#
_cell.length_a   1.000
_cell.length_b   1.000
_cell.length_c   1.000
_cell.angle_alpha   90.00
_cell.angle_beta   90.00
_cell.angle_gamma   90.00
#
_symmetry.space_group_name_H-M   'P 1'
#
loop_
_entity.id
_entity.type
_entity.pdbx_description
1 polymer ?
#
loop_
_entity_poly.entity_id
_entity_poly.type
_entity_poly.pdbx_seq_one_letter_code
_entity_poly.pdbx_strand_id
1 'polypeptide(L)'
;MKNKKQMDSLTKMKLIMSVEYLAIALVFLVVAILKLTGVMNSSDVRAKIFNFVTLAGSVWIIGDFIWASVSKKRKEKVDYLDKSLMLPLGIYLFIYNMVSIIIWDNAPQWYKYGMSAAFIYIFLTYSFFGVYHYFFPNKSLILAVEEEKKEQELEAQKALEQQEKDKVENESENKEN
;
A
#
# COMPACT_ATOMS: atom_id res chain seq x y z
N MET A 1 5.97 -1.03 -38.77
CA MET A 1 6.15 -1.41 -37.36
C MET A 1 5.35 -0.44 -36.50
N LYS A 2 4.35 -0.91 -35.75
CA LYS A 2 3.57 -0.06 -34.83
C LYS A 2 4.50 0.40 -33.70
N ASN A 3 4.78 1.70 -33.62
CA ASN A 3 5.42 2.32 -32.47
C ASN A 3 4.66 1.89 -31.20
N LYS A 4 5.26 1.01 -30.40
CA LYS A 4 4.85 0.79 -29.01
C LYS A 4 5.07 2.14 -28.33
N LYS A 5 4.01 2.95 -28.22
CA LYS A 5 4.02 4.20 -27.47
C LYS A 5 4.48 3.82 -26.06
N GLN A 6 5.72 4.14 -25.71
CA GLN A 6 6.24 3.86 -24.36
C GLN A 6 5.29 4.54 -23.39
N MET A 7 4.68 3.74 -22.53
CA MET A 7 3.73 4.24 -21.55
C MET A 7 4.50 5.13 -20.58
N ASP A 8 4.00 6.34 -20.33
CA ASP A 8 4.59 7.29 -19.40
C ASP A 8 4.80 6.64 -18.03
N SER A 9 5.92 6.94 -17.36
CA SER A 9 6.30 6.30 -16.09
C SER A 9 5.17 6.40 -15.06
N LEU A 10 4.51 7.55 -15.00
CA LEU A 10 3.37 7.79 -14.13
C LEU A 10 2.18 6.86 -14.45
N THR A 11 1.91 6.59 -15.73
CA THR A 11 0.81 5.70 -16.13
C THR A 11 1.12 4.24 -15.80
N LYS A 12 2.39 3.83 -15.92
CA LYS A 12 2.84 2.49 -15.48
C LYS A 12 2.63 2.32 -13.98
N MET A 13 3.11 3.28 -13.19
CA MET A 13 3.01 3.23 -11.74
C MET A 13 1.56 3.25 -11.26
N LYS A 14 0.69 4.09 -11.85
CA LYS A 14 -0.76 4.08 -11.59
C LYS A 14 -1.39 2.71 -11.82
N LEU A 15 -1.07 2.07 -12.95
CA LEU A 15 -1.61 0.77 -13.30
C LEU A 15 -1.16 -0.31 -12.32
N ILE A 16 0.14 -0.33 -11.99
CA ILE A 16 0.73 -1.31 -11.06
C ILE A 16 0.05 -1.19 -9.69
N MET A 17 0.01 0.01 -9.10
CA MET A 17 -0.63 0.21 -7.79
C MET A 17 -2.12 -0.13 -7.80
N SER A 18 -2.84 0.26 -8.84
CA SER A 18 -4.27 -0.06 -8.99
C SER A 18 -4.50 -1.58 -9.00
N VAL A 19 -3.68 -2.31 -9.74
CA VAL A 19 -3.74 -3.78 -9.81
C VAL A 19 -3.37 -4.41 -8.46
N GLU A 20 -2.35 -3.90 -7.77
CA GLU A 20 -1.98 -4.37 -6.43
C GLU A 20 -3.12 -4.21 -5.42
N TYR A 21 -3.78 -3.05 -5.40
CA TYR A 21 -4.93 -2.83 -4.53
C TYR A 21 -6.09 -3.79 -4.84
N LEU A 22 -6.39 -4.01 -6.13
CA LEU A 22 -7.42 -4.97 -6.54
C LEU A 22 -7.06 -6.42 -6.19
N ALA A 23 -5.79 -6.79 -6.32
CA ALA A 23 -5.31 -8.12 -5.92
C ALA A 23 -5.49 -8.34 -4.41
N ILE A 24 -5.11 -7.35 -3.59
CA ILE A 24 -5.34 -7.39 -2.14
C ILE A 24 -6.84 -7.50 -1.84
N ALA A 25 -7.68 -6.70 -2.50
CA ALA A 25 -9.13 -6.75 -2.32
C ALA A 25 -9.69 -8.15 -2.57
N LEU A 26 -9.30 -8.79 -3.68
CA LEU A 26 -9.75 -10.14 -4.04
C LEU A 26 -9.33 -11.19 -3.02
N VAL A 27 -8.10 -11.12 -2.50
CA VAL A 27 -7.64 -12.02 -1.44
C VAL A 27 -8.55 -11.92 -0.21
N PHE A 28 -8.85 -10.70 0.24
CA PHE A 28 -9.72 -10.51 1.41
C PHE A 28 -11.18 -10.92 1.15
N LEU A 29 -11.69 -10.75 -0.07
CA LEU A 29 -13.01 -11.24 -0.44
C LEU A 29 -13.09 -12.77 -0.35
N VAL A 30 -12.10 -13.47 -0.92
CA VAL A 30 -12.04 -14.94 -0.87
C VAL A 30 -11.96 -15.42 0.58
N VAL A 31 -11.09 -14.81 1.39
CA VAL A 31 -10.96 -15.14 2.82
C VAL A 31 -12.28 -14.89 3.57
N ALA A 32 -12.99 -13.80 3.27
CA ALA A 32 -14.29 -13.50 3.88
C ALA A 32 -15.33 -14.58 3.54
N ILE A 33 -15.43 -14.97 2.26
CA ILE A 33 -16.37 -16.01 1.81
C ILE A 33 -16.05 -17.36 2.46
N LEU A 34 -14.77 -17.76 2.49
CA LEU A 34 -14.35 -19.01 3.13
C LEU A 34 -14.65 -19.01 4.63
N LYS A 35 -14.55 -17.86 5.30
CA LYS A 35 -14.92 -17.71 6.71
C LYS A 35 -16.43 -17.76 6.93
N LEU A 36 -17.22 -17.06 6.13
CA LEU A 36 -18.68 -17.05 6.21
C LEU A 36 -19.32 -18.41 5.91
N THR A 37 -18.77 -19.13 4.93
CA THR A 37 -19.24 -20.49 4.58
C THR A 37 -18.83 -21.53 5.62
N GLY A 38 -17.92 -21.20 6.54
CA GLY A 38 -17.42 -22.14 7.56
C GLY A 38 -16.42 -23.16 7.01
N VAL A 39 -16.01 -23.03 5.73
CA VAL A 39 -14.93 -23.83 5.15
C VAL A 39 -13.62 -23.57 5.90
N MET A 40 -13.39 -22.32 6.32
CA MET A 40 -12.24 -21.95 7.14
C MET A 40 -12.62 -21.85 8.62
N ASN A 41 -12.70 -23.00 9.29
CA ASN A 41 -12.78 -23.05 10.74
C ASN A 41 -11.40 -22.77 11.36
N SER A 42 -11.36 -21.80 12.28
CA SER A 42 -10.14 -21.47 13.00
C SER A 42 -10.18 -22.23 14.32
N SER A 43 -9.15 -23.04 14.59
CA SER A 43 -8.89 -23.51 15.95
C SER A 43 -8.73 -22.32 16.91
N ASP A 44 -9.08 -22.49 18.18
CA ASP A 44 -9.01 -21.41 19.18
C ASP A 44 -7.65 -20.72 19.24
N VAL A 45 -6.55 -21.48 19.16
CA VAL A 45 -5.18 -20.92 19.19
C VAL A 45 -4.93 -19.98 18.00
N ARG A 46 -5.26 -20.41 16.78
CA ARG A 46 -5.11 -19.58 15.56
C ARG A 46 -5.94 -18.31 15.65
N ALA A 47 -7.16 -18.42 16.16
CA ALA A 47 -8.08 -17.31 16.26
C ALA A 47 -7.60 -16.29 17.32
N LYS A 48 -7.02 -16.75 18.44
CA LYS A 48 -6.34 -15.90 19.44
C LYS A 48 -5.13 -15.16 18.87
N ILE A 49 -4.25 -15.88 18.17
CA ILE A 49 -3.08 -15.26 17.51
C ILE A 49 -3.55 -14.19 16.52
N PHE A 50 -4.57 -14.50 15.71
CA PHE A 50 -5.11 -13.56 14.74
C PHE A 50 -5.70 -12.31 15.40
N ASN A 51 -6.36 -12.45 16.55
CA ASN A 51 -6.86 -11.32 17.33
C ASN A 51 -5.74 -10.44 17.87
N PHE A 52 -4.63 -11.01 18.36
CA PHE A 52 -3.47 -10.22 18.78
C PHE A 52 -2.83 -9.47 17.62
N VAL A 53 -2.67 -10.13 16.47
CA VAL A 53 -2.12 -9.50 15.25
C VAL A 53 -3.02 -8.36 14.77
N THR A 54 -4.33 -8.58 14.72
CA THR A 54 -5.28 -7.55 14.27
C THR A 54 -5.48 -6.44 15.30
N LEU A 55 -5.34 -6.72 16.60
CA LEU A 55 -5.31 -5.70 17.65
C LEU A 55 -4.09 -4.80 17.49
N ALA A 56 -2.89 -5.36 17.32
CA ALA A 56 -1.68 -4.57 17.06
C ALA A 56 -1.82 -3.74 15.77
N GLY A 57 -2.34 -4.35 14.70
CA GLY A 57 -2.64 -3.65 13.45
C GLY A 57 -3.66 -2.51 13.62
N SER A 58 -4.68 -2.70 14.45
CA SER A 58 -5.71 -1.69 14.72
C SER A 58 -5.15 -0.46 15.43
N VAL A 59 -4.28 -0.67 16.43
CA VAL A 59 -3.57 0.40 17.13
C VAL A 59 -2.65 1.14 16.17
N TRP A 60 -1.97 0.43 15.27
CA TRP A 60 -1.13 1.03 14.25
C TRP A 60 -1.92 1.93 13.29
N ILE A 61 -3.08 1.46 12.78
CA ILE A 61 -3.95 2.25 11.88
C ILE A 61 -4.42 3.54 12.56
N ILE A 62 -4.90 3.44 13.81
CA ILE A 62 -5.36 4.59 14.59
C ILE A 62 -4.20 5.55 14.86
N GLY A 63 -3.04 5.01 15.29
CA GLY A 63 -1.84 5.79 15.58
C GLY A 63 -1.30 6.54 14.36
N ASP A 64 -1.23 5.88 13.20
CA ASP A 64 -0.77 6.51 11.96
C ASP A 64 -1.77 7.57 11.47
N PHE A 65 -3.08 7.39 11.68
CA PHE A 65 -4.07 8.44 11.41
C PHE A 65 -3.89 9.67 12.32
N ILE A 66 -3.68 9.45 13.63
CA ILE A 66 -3.42 10.54 14.59
C ILE A 66 -2.11 11.26 14.23
N TRP A 67 -1.04 10.51 13.93
CA TRP A 67 0.22 11.07 13.49
C TRP A 67 0.04 11.91 12.23
N ALA A 68 -0.62 11.36 11.21
CA ALA A 68 -0.91 12.09 9.98
C ALA A 68 -1.70 13.36 10.27
N SER A 69 -2.63 13.36 11.23
CA SER A 69 -3.43 14.52 11.61
C SER A 69 -2.62 15.63 12.31
N VAL A 70 -1.64 15.26 13.14
CA VAL A 70 -0.85 16.22 13.94
C VAL A 70 0.40 16.72 13.20
N SER A 71 1.08 15.86 12.44
CA SER A 71 2.37 16.19 11.84
C SER A 71 2.24 16.81 10.46
N LYS A 72 2.57 18.10 10.33
CA LYS A 72 2.61 18.82 9.04
C LYS A 72 3.44 18.08 7.98
N LYS A 73 4.63 17.60 8.35
CA LYS A 73 5.53 16.84 7.46
C LYS A 73 4.88 15.56 6.93
N ARG A 74 4.00 14.93 7.71
CA ARG A 74 3.32 13.69 7.31
C ARG A 74 2.14 13.97 6.38
N LYS A 75 1.46 15.10 6.53
CA LYS A 75 0.32 15.54 5.68
C LYS A 75 0.68 15.64 4.20
N GLU A 76 1.92 16.02 3.92
CA GLU A 76 2.43 16.22 2.56
C GLU A 76 2.71 14.89 1.86
N LYS A 77 3.05 13.85 2.61
CA LYS A 77 3.47 12.54 2.08
C LYS A 77 2.38 11.47 2.09
N VAL A 78 1.26 11.73 2.77
CA VAL A 78 0.21 10.74 3.01
C VAL A 78 -1.11 11.23 2.42
N ASP A 79 -1.84 10.32 1.78
CA ASP A 79 -3.22 10.59 1.38
C ASP A 79 -4.17 10.41 2.56
N TYR A 80 -4.80 11.52 2.93
CA TYR A 80 -5.78 11.56 4.01
C TYR A 80 -7.00 10.70 3.71
N LEU A 81 -7.41 10.63 2.46
CA LEU A 81 -8.54 9.79 2.04
C LEU A 81 -8.30 8.34 2.44
N ASP A 82 -7.10 7.82 2.18
CA ASP A 82 -6.76 6.43 2.48
C ASP A 82 -6.80 6.15 3.97
N LYS A 83 -6.23 7.08 4.77
CA LYS A 83 -6.21 6.96 6.23
C LYS A 83 -7.60 7.10 6.83
N SER A 84 -8.41 8.01 6.31
CA SER A 84 -9.80 8.21 6.75
C SER A 84 -10.67 7.01 6.43
N LEU A 85 -10.49 6.36 5.27
CA LEU A 85 -11.25 5.16 4.91
C LEU A 85 -10.79 3.92 5.70
N MET A 86 -9.53 3.87 6.13
CA MET A 86 -9.03 2.79 6.99
C MET A 86 -9.36 2.99 8.48
N LEU A 87 -9.60 4.22 8.93
CA LEU A 87 -9.84 4.51 10.34
C LEU A 87 -11.05 3.76 10.94
N PRO A 88 -12.23 3.68 10.27
CA PRO A 88 -13.35 2.88 10.77
C PRO A 88 -12.98 1.41 11.00
N LEU A 89 -12.17 0.82 10.12
CA LEU A 89 -11.67 -0.55 10.28
C LEU A 89 -10.77 -0.67 11.51
N GLY A 90 -9.86 0.29 11.71
CA GLY A 90 -8.99 0.33 12.90
C GLY A 90 -9.82 0.40 14.19
N ILE A 91 -10.78 1.31 14.28
CA ILE A 91 -11.66 1.45 15.45
C ILE A 91 -12.48 0.17 15.66
N TYR A 92 -13.08 -0.36 14.60
CA TYR A 92 -13.86 -1.60 14.64
C TYR A 92 -13.02 -2.75 15.18
N LEU A 93 -11.85 -3.01 14.59
CA LEU A 93 -10.97 -4.10 15.00
C LEU A 93 -10.45 -3.91 16.43
N PHE A 94 -10.17 -2.68 16.86
CA PHE A 94 -9.75 -2.41 18.22
C PHE A 94 -10.83 -2.82 19.23
N ILE A 95 -12.06 -2.31 19.06
CA ILE A 95 -13.19 -2.61 19.94
C ILE A 95 -13.53 -4.11 19.87
N TYR A 96 -13.63 -4.65 18.67
CA TYR A 96 -13.96 -6.04 18.43
C TYR A 96 -12.95 -6.98 19.09
N ASN A 97 -11.65 -6.72 18.99
CA ASN A 97 -10.62 -7.56 19.59
C ASN A 97 -10.65 -7.45 21.12
N MET A 98 -10.87 -6.26 21.69
CA MET A 98 -11.03 -6.09 23.13
C MET A 98 -12.22 -6.87 23.68
N VAL A 99 -13.38 -6.77 23.02
CA VAL A 99 -14.57 -7.56 23.38
C VAL A 99 -14.28 -9.05 23.23
N SER A 100 -13.68 -9.47 22.11
CA SER A 100 -13.40 -10.88 21.83
C SER A 100 -12.48 -11.52 22.88
N ILE A 101 -11.54 -10.77 23.47
CA ILE A 101 -10.70 -11.26 24.57
C ILE A 101 -11.52 -11.54 25.84
N ILE A 102 -12.60 -10.77 26.07
CA ILE A 102 -13.45 -10.88 27.28
C ILE A 102 -14.48 -12.01 27.16
N ILE A 103 -15.13 -12.16 25.99
CA ILE A 103 -16.27 -13.09 25.80
C ILE A 103 -15.94 -14.35 24.99
N TRP A 104 -14.65 -14.63 24.79
CA TRP A 104 -14.11 -15.61 23.83
C TRP A 104 -14.82 -16.97 23.83
N ASP A 105 -14.95 -17.60 25.00
CA ASP A 105 -15.43 -18.99 25.12
C ASP A 105 -16.93 -19.14 24.85
N ASN A 106 -17.68 -18.02 24.75
CA ASN A 106 -19.14 -18.04 24.72
C ASN A 106 -19.74 -17.74 23.34
N ALA A 107 -18.94 -17.40 22.31
CA ALA A 107 -19.50 -16.93 21.04
C ALA A 107 -18.64 -17.24 19.79
N PRO A 108 -18.53 -18.51 19.34
CA PRO A 108 -17.82 -18.84 18.10
C PRO A 108 -18.40 -18.17 16.85
N GLN A 109 -19.72 -17.88 16.84
CA GLN A 109 -20.37 -17.13 15.77
C GLN A 109 -19.94 -15.66 15.74
N TRP A 110 -19.66 -15.05 16.89
CA TRP A 110 -19.11 -13.70 16.97
C TRP A 110 -17.79 -13.62 16.21
N TYR A 111 -16.92 -14.62 16.41
CA TYR A 111 -15.64 -14.68 15.71
C TYR A 111 -15.81 -14.78 14.19
N LYS A 112 -16.70 -15.69 13.77
CA LYS A 112 -16.99 -15.95 12.36
C LYS A 112 -17.52 -14.70 11.66
N TYR A 113 -18.58 -14.08 12.17
CA TYR A 113 -19.22 -12.94 11.51
C TYR A 113 -18.42 -11.65 11.66
N GLY A 114 -17.84 -11.40 12.84
CA GLY A 114 -17.08 -10.17 13.08
C GLY A 114 -15.83 -10.06 12.21
N MET A 115 -15.04 -11.13 12.15
CA MET A 115 -13.87 -11.15 11.26
C MET A 115 -14.26 -11.09 9.78
N SER A 116 -15.35 -11.75 9.40
CA SER A 116 -15.83 -11.68 8.01
C SER A 116 -16.25 -10.26 7.63
N ALA A 117 -16.90 -9.52 8.54
CA ALA A 117 -17.27 -8.14 8.33
C ALA A 117 -16.03 -7.24 8.12
N ALA A 118 -14.97 -7.44 8.92
CA ALA A 118 -13.70 -6.75 8.73
C ALA A 118 -13.08 -7.04 7.35
N PHE A 119 -13.06 -8.30 6.91
CA PHE A 119 -12.51 -8.67 5.61
C PHE A 119 -13.34 -8.13 4.44
N ILE A 120 -14.67 -8.11 4.55
CA ILE A 120 -15.54 -7.48 3.55
C ILE A 120 -15.27 -5.98 3.48
N TYR A 121 -15.11 -5.31 4.62
CA TYR A 121 -14.77 -3.90 4.65
C TYR A 121 -13.43 -3.63 3.95
N ILE A 122 -12.40 -4.42 4.25
CA ILE A 122 -11.09 -4.35 3.58
C ILE A 122 -11.26 -4.53 2.07
N PHE A 123 -12.02 -5.53 1.61
CA PHE A 123 -12.30 -5.72 0.20
C PHE A 123 -12.92 -4.47 -0.45
N LEU A 124 -13.94 -3.88 0.17
CA LEU A 124 -14.60 -2.69 -0.36
C LEU A 124 -13.65 -1.49 -0.43
N THR A 125 -12.88 -1.25 0.63
CA THR A 125 -11.92 -0.15 0.71
C THR A 125 -10.80 -0.31 -0.32
N TYR A 126 -10.21 -1.50 -0.45
CA TYR A 126 -9.15 -1.74 -1.43
C TYR A 126 -9.66 -1.77 -2.87
N SER A 127 -10.89 -2.22 -3.10
CA SER A 127 -11.53 -2.10 -4.42
C SER A 127 -11.70 -0.64 -4.80
N PHE A 128 -12.16 0.18 -3.84
CA PHE A 128 -12.25 1.63 -4.03
C PHE A 128 -10.87 2.24 -4.32
N PHE A 129 -9.83 1.92 -3.55
CA PHE A 129 -8.46 2.42 -3.80
C PHE A 129 -7.92 2.03 -5.17
N GLY A 130 -8.16 0.77 -5.59
CA GLY A 130 -7.76 0.30 -6.91
C GLY A 130 -8.35 1.15 -8.03
N VAL A 131 -9.65 1.43 -7.97
CA VAL A 131 -10.31 2.28 -8.98
C VAL A 131 -9.92 3.76 -8.82
N TYR A 132 -9.96 4.28 -7.60
CA TYR A 132 -9.72 5.70 -7.32
C TYR A 132 -8.31 6.13 -7.70
N HIS A 133 -7.27 5.38 -7.29
CA HIS A 133 -5.88 5.77 -7.53
C HIS A 133 -5.40 5.58 -8.97
N TYR A 134 -6.16 4.85 -9.79
CA TYR A 134 -5.94 4.86 -11.22
C TYR A 134 -6.18 6.27 -11.81
N PHE A 135 -7.24 6.96 -11.36
CA PHE A 135 -7.58 8.31 -11.81
C PHE A 135 -6.85 9.39 -11.01
N PHE A 136 -6.76 9.22 -9.68
CA PHE A 136 -6.19 10.17 -8.72
C PHE A 136 -4.98 9.54 -8.02
N PRO A 137 -3.78 9.60 -8.63
CA PRO A 137 -2.59 8.92 -8.13
C PRO A 137 -2.27 9.36 -6.71
N ASN A 138 -1.83 8.40 -5.90
CA ASN A 138 -1.46 8.67 -4.52
C ASN A 138 -0.30 9.67 -4.46
N LYS A 139 -0.31 10.59 -3.50
CA LYS A 139 0.79 11.56 -3.31
C LYS A 139 2.16 10.90 -3.18
N SER A 140 2.21 9.76 -2.50
CA SER A 140 3.43 8.97 -2.35
C SER A 140 3.99 8.48 -3.69
N LEU A 141 3.10 8.14 -4.64
CA LEU A 141 3.47 7.68 -5.97
C LEU A 141 3.96 8.81 -6.87
N ILE A 142 3.36 10.00 -6.74
CA ILE A 142 3.83 11.20 -7.45
C ILE A 142 5.25 11.53 -7.01
N LEU A 143 5.49 11.54 -5.69
CA LEU A 143 6.82 11.79 -5.12
C LEU A 143 7.85 10.74 -5.57
N ALA A 144 7.48 9.47 -5.59
CA ALA A 144 8.37 8.39 -6.04
C ALA A 144 8.78 8.55 -7.52
N VAL A 145 7.83 8.90 -8.40
CA VAL A 145 8.13 9.15 -9.82
C VAL A 145 8.99 10.40 -10.02
N GLU A 146 8.80 11.43 -9.19
CA GLU A 146 9.66 12.62 -9.21
C GLU A 146 11.08 12.33 -8.72
N GLU A 147 11.24 11.49 -7.71
CA GLU A 147 12.53 11.04 -7.21
C GLU A 147 13.27 10.19 -8.27
N GLU A 148 12.59 9.22 -8.89
CA GLU A 148 13.17 8.42 -9.99
C GLU A 148 13.63 9.28 -11.18
N LYS A 149 12.85 10.31 -11.55
CA LYS A 149 13.24 11.22 -12.64
C LYS A 149 14.50 12.02 -12.30
N LYS A 150 14.61 12.51 -11.07
CA LYS A 150 15.80 13.26 -10.61
C LYS A 150 17.04 12.37 -10.59
N GLU A 151 16.91 11.12 -10.19
CA GLU A 151 18.03 10.16 -10.21
C GLU A 151 18.49 9.87 -11.64
N GLN A 152 17.55 9.65 -12.58
CA GLN A 152 17.88 9.44 -13.99
C GLN A 152 18.55 10.66 -14.63
N GLU A 153 18.10 11.88 -14.31
CA GLU A 153 18.74 13.11 -14.78
C GLU A 153 20.16 13.26 -14.22
N LEU A 154 20.38 12.93 -12.95
CA LEU A 154 21.70 12.96 -12.32
C LEU A 154 22.65 11.94 -12.94
N GLU A 155 22.18 10.72 -13.23
CA GLU A 155 22.96 9.69 -13.91
C GLU A 155 23.30 10.08 -15.35
N ALA A 156 22.35 10.69 -16.08
CA ALA A 156 22.58 11.20 -17.42
C ALA A 156 23.63 12.33 -17.44
N GLN A 157 23.59 13.25 -16.46
CA GLN A 157 24.60 14.28 -16.30
C GLN A 157 25.99 13.70 -16.02
N LYS A 158 26.09 12.74 -15.10
CA LYS A 158 27.36 12.04 -14.83
C LYS A 158 27.91 11.32 -16.06
N ALA A 159 27.04 10.67 -16.84
CA ALA A 159 27.45 9.99 -18.07
C ALA A 159 27.96 10.97 -19.14
N LEU A 160 27.34 12.14 -19.27
CA LEU A 160 27.79 13.21 -20.17
C LEU A 160 29.13 13.82 -19.73
N GLU A 161 29.30 14.10 -18.43
CA GLU A 161 30.58 14.58 -17.88
C GLU A 161 31.70 13.56 -18.07
N GLN A 162 31.40 12.26 -17.99
CA GLN A 162 32.37 11.19 -18.25
C GLN A 162 32.77 11.14 -19.73
N GLN A 163 31.80 11.24 -20.65
CA GLN A 163 32.06 11.26 -22.09
C GLN A 163 32.85 12.49 -22.55
N GLU A 164 32.62 13.66 -21.92
CA GLU A 164 33.43 14.85 -22.20
C GLU A 164 34.87 14.68 -21.70
N LYS A 165 35.08 14.10 -20.51
CA LYS A 165 36.42 13.80 -20.00
C LYS A 165 37.17 12.82 -20.90
N ASP A 166 36.52 11.73 -21.30
CA ASP A 166 37.13 10.71 -22.17
C ASP A 166 37.47 11.28 -23.56
N LYS A 167 36.71 12.26 -24.07
CA LYS A 167 37.03 12.96 -25.32
C LYS A 167 38.22 13.90 -25.18
N VAL A 168 38.29 14.66 -24.09
CA VAL A 168 39.41 15.59 -23.84
C VAL A 168 40.72 14.82 -23.64
N GLU A 169 40.69 13.67 -22.95
CA GLU A 169 41.86 12.81 -22.74
C GLU A 169 42.39 12.21 -24.07
N ASN A 170 41.49 11.73 -24.93
CA ASN A 170 41.85 11.23 -26.26
C ASN A 170 42.35 12.32 -27.22
N GLU A 171 41.88 13.57 -27.09
CA GLU A 171 42.39 14.70 -27.88
C GLU A 171 43.76 15.20 -27.41
N SER A 172 44.10 15.03 -26.12
CA SER A 172 45.44 15.34 -25.60
C SER A 172 46.49 14.31 -26.03
N GLU A 173 46.18 13.01 -26.03
CA GLU A 173 47.12 11.96 -26.47
C GLU A 173 47.44 12.05 -27.98
N ASN A 174 46.50 12.57 -28.79
CA ASN A 174 46.70 12.73 -30.24
C ASN A 174 47.52 13.97 -30.62
N LYS A 175 47.80 14.89 -29.69
CA LYS A 175 48.62 16.09 -29.93
C LYS A 175 50.10 15.92 -29.56
N GLU A 176 50.46 14.83 -28.88
CA GLU A 176 51.85 14.52 -28.47
C GLU A 176 52.59 13.55 -29.42
N ASN A 177 51.94 13.08 -30.50
CA ASN A 177 52.56 12.33 -31.61
C ASN A 177 52.72 13.20 -32.85
#